data_AF-A0A2T5C659-F1
#
_entry.id   AF-A0A2T5C659-F1
#
_cell.length_a   1.000
_cell.length_b   1.000
_cell.length_c   1.000
_cell.angle_alpha   90.00
_cell.angle_beta   90.00
_cell.angle_gamma   90.00
#
_symmetry.space_group_name_H-M   'P 1'
#
loop_
_entity.id
_entity.type
_entity.pdbx_description
1 polymer ?
#
loop_
_entity_poly.entity_id
_entity_poly.type
_entity_poly.pdbx_seq_one_letter_code
_entity_poly.pdbx_strand_id
1 'polypeptide(L)'
;MKLLFKIACCLCVGFYLITACNDDNELAVSGFSLGTKEITLGATGGAETVRVASATQWTAKADQPWVKVIPANGVGEIDCEIVVDTTLTNELRNAVVTFIPENQGRQDLLVHQTGYGKVIGLNEPTQEIANMGKYGERFFDLSVTTNVAFKVLIPEEAQEWISLDEEPSLSFDKGARPQTTKLRFNWKMNTTPQERIAAIEFLPLNEDDVLEDEAVLTVTQQAAPEIEDNRAGDSLAMVIIKEKLQSMISWDMNEKIDFWNGVTLWEKTDEGVQPEWVGRVRGLDIRLFNTKESLPDELGKLTYLETLVLYGNSNRHLLPETLYMGTALANLEHLKHLTISSYGITTIDPSTELTKPKETLESLNLRGNNFTSLPYAISSYNFPKLTSLNLGGMRRYDTRKDLRDDVWQTSWGMRIDASSLTSLFRWDALKHLSLSYGYIYGELPEMKGWSARYYTAEQIAANDTLNSASPENKQRLMTEIPCVLPNLESLNLNLNFLTGKLPDWLLYHPRLTLFDPYTLVFTQENGYDRQGQVPGFTNEPDDLDYYYEFYPAAKPQITE
;
A
#
# COMPACT_ATOMS: atom_id res chain seq x y z
N MET A 1 16.12 29.00 -40.29
CA MET A 1 16.31 30.39 -39.82
C MET A 1 15.56 30.51 -38.50
N LYS A 2 16.27 30.15 -37.42
CA LYS A 2 15.78 30.10 -36.03
C LYS A 2 16.57 31.16 -35.30
N LEU A 3 15.90 32.14 -34.67
CA LEU A 3 16.58 33.04 -33.74
C LEU A 3 16.26 32.54 -32.32
N LEU A 4 17.30 32.03 -31.67
CA LEU A 4 17.32 31.59 -30.28
C LEU A 4 17.25 32.83 -29.38
N PHE A 5 16.22 32.90 -28.53
CA PHE A 5 16.26 33.72 -27.31
C PHE A 5 16.50 32.79 -26.13
N LYS A 6 17.70 32.89 -25.53
CA LYS A 6 18.02 32.35 -24.21
C LYS A 6 17.91 33.50 -23.22
N ILE A 7 17.02 33.40 -22.24
CA ILE A 7 17.03 34.29 -21.07
C ILE A 7 17.68 33.50 -19.93
N ALA A 8 18.81 34.02 -19.44
CA ALA A 8 19.50 33.51 -18.28
C ALA A 8 19.06 34.30 -17.03
N CYS A 9 18.60 33.58 -16.01
CA CYS A 9 18.47 34.09 -14.65
C CYS A 9 19.88 34.32 -14.07
N CYS A 10 20.23 35.57 -13.75
CA CYS A 10 21.40 35.90 -12.95
C CYS A 10 21.00 36.63 -11.67
N LEU A 11 21.34 36.01 -10.54
CA LEU A 11 21.37 36.56 -9.20
C LEU A 11 22.31 37.77 -9.12
N CYS A 12 21.81 38.92 -8.67
CA CYS A 12 22.64 40.07 -8.32
C CYS A 12 23.14 39.95 -6.87
N VAL A 13 24.44 39.69 -6.72
CA VAL A 13 25.18 39.92 -5.47
C VAL A 13 25.91 41.26 -5.63
N GLY A 14 25.60 42.23 -4.75
CA GLY A 14 26.19 43.56 -4.79
C GLY A 14 27.66 43.59 -4.36
N PHE A 15 28.42 44.53 -4.91
CA PHE A 15 29.61 45.06 -4.25
C PHE A 15 29.93 46.51 -4.70
N TYR A 16 30.05 47.34 -3.67
CA TYR A 16 30.78 48.60 -3.46
C TYR A 16 31.30 49.47 -4.63
N LEU A 17 30.82 50.71 -4.55
CA LEU A 17 31.44 52.01 -4.85
C LEU A 17 32.97 52.05 -5.02
N ILE A 18 33.40 52.65 -6.12
CA ILE A 18 34.59 53.51 -6.18
C ILE A 18 34.18 54.79 -6.92
N THR A 19 34.28 55.92 -6.24
CA THR A 19 34.08 57.26 -6.79
C THR A 19 35.28 57.66 -7.63
N ALA A 20 35.03 58.18 -8.83
CA ALA A 20 36.00 58.93 -9.62
C ALA A 20 35.36 60.27 -10.01
N CYS A 21 35.82 61.34 -9.37
CA CYS A 21 35.58 62.71 -9.80
C CYS A 21 36.17 62.88 -11.21
N ASN A 22 35.38 63.43 -12.12
CA ASN A 22 35.90 64.06 -13.32
C ASN A 22 35.42 65.51 -13.34
N ASP A 23 36.38 66.39 -13.58
CA ASP A 23 36.33 67.84 -13.50
C ASP A 23 35.20 68.50 -14.30
N ASP A 24 34.72 69.59 -13.71
CA ASP A 24 33.73 70.53 -14.19
C ASP A 24 34.05 71.05 -15.60
N ASN A 25 33.22 70.67 -16.56
CA ASN A 25 32.90 71.53 -17.70
C ASN A 25 31.42 71.87 -17.56
N GLU A 26 31.12 73.09 -17.06
CA GLU A 26 29.80 73.72 -17.17
C GLU A 26 29.46 73.91 -18.66
N LEU A 27 28.98 72.84 -19.29
CA LEU A 27 28.14 72.95 -20.46
C LEU A 27 26.83 73.58 -19.98
N ALA A 28 26.64 74.86 -20.30
CA ALA A 28 25.39 75.55 -20.04
C ALA A 28 24.24 74.73 -20.64
N VAL A 29 23.46 74.06 -19.79
CA VAL A 29 22.27 73.33 -20.21
C VAL A 29 21.34 74.35 -20.83
N SER A 30 21.14 74.31 -22.16
CA SER A 30 20.21 75.21 -22.85
C SER A 30 18.85 74.53 -22.95
N GLY A 31 17.95 74.83 -22.01
CA GLY A 31 16.58 74.31 -21.99
C GLY A 31 16.39 73.09 -21.08
N PHE A 32 15.26 72.39 -21.24
CA PHE A 32 14.89 71.18 -20.51
C PHE A 32 14.89 69.96 -21.44
N SER A 33 15.52 68.87 -21.03
CA SER A 33 15.56 67.62 -21.79
C SER A 33 15.56 66.38 -20.90
N LEU A 34 14.94 65.31 -21.41
CA LEU A 34 14.95 63.98 -20.84
C LEU A 34 15.84 63.05 -21.68
N GLY A 35 16.65 62.22 -21.03
CA GLY A 35 17.52 61.24 -21.69
C GLY A 35 16.75 60.15 -22.43
N THR A 36 15.50 59.89 -22.05
CA THR A 36 14.53 59.09 -22.80
C THR A 36 13.13 59.68 -22.63
N LYS A 37 12.24 59.39 -23.57
CA LYS A 37 10.81 59.78 -23.53
C LYS A 37 9.88 58.64 -23.15
N GLU A 38 10.40 57.41 -23.14
CA GLU A 38 9.64 56.19 -22.88
C GLU A 38 10.53 55.16 -22.18
N ILE A 39 9.96 54.47 -21.19
CA ILE A 39 10.58 53.31 -20.53
C ILE A 39 9.55 52.19 -20.41
N THR A 40 10.02 50.94 -20.49
CA THR A 40 9.18 49.75 -20.35
C THR A 40 9.79 48.81 -19.33
N LEU A 41 9.03 48.48 -18.29
CA LEU A 41 9.42 47.54 -17.25
C LEU A 41 8.54 46.28 -17.28
N GLY A 42 9.09 45.17 -16.78
CA GLY A 42 8.35 43.93 -16.60
C GLY A 42 7.31 44.01 -15.48
N ALA A 43 6.48 42.97 -15.37
CA ALA A 43 5.39 42.85 -14.37
C ALA A 43 5.86 42.95 -12.91
N THR A 44 7.10 42.58 -12.62
CA THR A 44 7.73 42.72 -11.30
C THR A 44 8.04 44.17 -10.94
N GLY A 45 8.06 45.08 -11.91
CA GLY A 45 8.52 46.45 -11.74
C GLY A 45 10.02 46.52 -11.53
N GLY A 46 10.48 47.56 -10.84
CA GLY A 46 11.91 47.83 -10.64
C GLY A 46 12.21 49.32 -10.63
N ALA A 47 13.48 49.68 -10.69
CA ALA A 47 13.93 51.07 -10.83
C ALA A 47 14.67 51.22 -12.16
N GLU A 48 14.29 52.22 -12.95
CA GLU A 48 14.96 52.60 -14.20
C GLU A 48 15.55 54.00 -14.05
N THR A 49 16.79 54.21 -14.48
CA THR A 49 17.44 55.52 -14.38
C THR A 49 17.15 56.36 -15.63
N VAL A 50 16.63 57.57 -15.43
CA VAL A 50 16.40 58.57 -16.49
C VAL A 50 17.19 59.84 -16.19
N ARG A 51 18.11 60.19 -17.06
CA ARG A 51 18.87 61.44 -16.95
C ARG A 51 18.01 62.64 -17.31
N VAL A 52 17.97 63.64 -16.45
CA VAL A 52 17.21 64.89 -16.61
C VAL A 52 18.19 66.04 -16.64
N ALA A 53 18.16 66.87 -17.69
CA ALA A 53 18.99 68.06 -17.79
C ALA A 53 18.10 69.30 -17.92
N SER A 54 18.25 70.26 -16.99
CA SER A 54 17.47 71.50 -17.00
C SER A 54 18.28 72.73 -16.59
N ALA A 55 18.13 73.81 -17.36
CA ALA A 55 18.65 75.15 -17.03
C ALA A 55 17.95 75.82 -15.84
N THR A 56 16.70 75.43 -15.54
CA THR A 56 15.85 76.00 -14.49
C THR A 56 15.41 74.93 -13.49
N GLN A 57 14.88 75.34 -12.34
CA GLN A 57 14.30 74.38 -11.39
C GLN A 57 13.14 73.63 -12.05
N TRP A 58 13.00 72.35 -11.72
CA TRP A 58 11.91 71.52 -12.19
C TRP A 58 11.32 70.68 -11.07
N THR A 59 10.06 70.30 -11.24
CA THR A 59 9.36 69.32 -10.38
C THR A 59 8.81 68.19 -11.24
N ALA A 60 8.75 66.98 -10.70
CA ALA A 60 8.24 65.81 -11.38
C ALA A 60 7.07 65.20 -10.60
N LYS A 61 6.02 64.80 -11.32
CA LYS A 61 4.82 64.17 -10.74
C LYS A 61 4.38 63.00 -11.60
N ALA A 62 4.21 61.84 -10.98
CA ALA A 62 3.53 60.70 -11.58
C ALA A 62 2.01 60.85 -11.45
N ASP A 63 1.28 60.47 -12.50
CA ASP A 63 -0.20 60.44 -12.51
C ASP A 63 -0.78 59.18 -11.85
N GLN A 64 0.03 58.12 -11.74
CA GLN A 64 -0.33 56.84 -11.14
C GLN A 64 0.39 56.59 -9.81
N PRO A 65 -0.29 55.98 -8.82
CA PRO A 65 0.28 55.75 -7.48
C PRO A 65 1.37 54.66 -7.43
N TRP A 66 1.48 53.84 -8.49
CA TRP A 66 2.45 52.74 -8.60
C TRP A 66 3.77 53.16 -9.27
N VAL A 67 3.94 54.45 -9.60
CA VAL A 67 5.19 55.03 -10.10
C VAL A 67 5.66 56.14 -9.16
N LYS A 68 6.96 56.11 -8.84
CA LYS A 68 7.62 57.12 -8.01
C LYS A 68 8.89 57.61 -8.72
N VAL A 69 9.13 58.92 -8.69
CA VAL A 69 10.33 59.56 -9.23
C VAL A 69 11.22 60.08 -8.10
N ILE A 70 12.52 59.78 -8.13
CA ILE A 70 13.49 60.13 -7.09
C ILE A 70 14.78 60.70 -7.74
N PRO A 71 15.17 61.96 -7.48
CA PRO A 71 14.43 62.98 -6.74
C PRO A 71 13.24 63.54 -7.56
N ALA A 72 12.19 63.99 -6.87
CA ALA A 72 11.00 64.56 -7.53
C ALA A 72 11.14 66.06 -7.89
N ASN A 73 12.31 66.65 -7.67
CA ASN A 73 12.65 68.01 -8.06
C ASN A 73 14.17 68.12 -8.21
N GLY A 74 14.62 69.13 -8.96
CA GLY A 74 16.04 69.35 -9.18
C GLY A 74 16.35 70.52 -10.09
N VAL A 75 17.63 70.71 -10.38
CA VAL A 75 18.20 71.69 -11.33
C VAL A 75 19.54 71.15 -11.84
N GLY A 76 19.93 71.50 -13.06
CA GLY A 76 21.13 70.97 -13.70
C GLY A 76 20.92 69.57 -14.27
N GLU A 77 21.98 68.79 -14.35
CA GLU A 77 21.96 67.39 -14.81
C GLU A 77 21.86 66.44 -13.62
N ILE A 78 20.75 65.70 -13.53
CA ILE A 78 20.44 64.79 -12.43
C ILE A 78 19.95 63.46 -13.01
N ASP A 79 20.48 62.34 -12.52
CA ASP A 79 19.93 61.02 -12.77
C ASP A 79 18.76 60.77 -11.81
N CYS A 80 17.56 60.61 -12.40
CA CYS A 80 16.34 60.33 -11.66
C CYS A 80 16.03 58.83 -11.72
N GLU A 81 15.77 58.20 -10.58
CA GLU A 81 15.22 56.84 -10.52
C GLU A 81 13.70 56.87 -10.66
N ILE A 82 13.18 56.17 -11.66
CA ILE A 82 11.77 55.88 -11.83
C ILE A 82 11.50 54.50 -11.24
N VAL A 83 10.94 54.48 -10.03
CA VAL A 83 10.61 53.26 -9.29
C VAL A 83 9.17 52.87 -9.58
N VAL A 84 8.97 51.65 -10.06
CA VAL A 84 7.69 51.08 -10.48
C VAL A 84 7.36 49.88 -9.61
N ASP A 85 6.20 49.89 -8.97
CA ASP A 85 5.71 48.77 -8.16
C ASP A 85 5.32 47.57 -9.04
N THR A 86 5.38 46.36 -8.50
CA THR A 86 4.88 45.17 -9.20
C THR A 86 3.38 45.27 -9.50
N THR A 87 2.99 44.88 -10.72
CA THR A 87 1.60 44.87 -11.16
C THR A 87 0.74 43.83 -10.42
N LEU A 88 -0.57 43.99 -10.52
CA LEU A 88 -1.60 43.08 -10.02
C LEU A 88 -2.51 42.56 -11.15
N THR A 89 -2.22 42.92 -12.40
CA THR A 89 -3.05 42.61 -13.58
C THR A 89 -2.25 41.85 -14.64
N ASN A 90 -2.96 41.17 -15.54
CA ASN A 90 -2.40 40.55 -16.73
C ASN A 90 -2.24 41.55 -17.89
N GLU A 91 -2.97 42.67 -17.81
CA GLU A 91 -2.96 43.71 -18.82
C GLU A 91 -1.79 44.68 -18.63
N LEU A 92 -1.32 45.22 -19.76
CA LEU A 92 -0.36 46.31 -19.80
C LEU A 92 -0.98 47.57 -19.19
N ARG A 93 -0.24 48.24 -18.31
CA ARG A 93 -0.67 49.50 -17.68
C ARG A 93 0.34 50.61 -17.95
N ASN A 94 -0.20 51.83 -18.06
CA ASN A 94 0.54 53.01 -18.47
C ASN A 94 0.49 54.08 -17.39
N ALA A 95 1.59 54.79 -17.22
CA ALA A 95 1.67 56.01 -16.41
C ALA A 95 2.43 57.08 -17.17
N VAL A 96 2.21 58.33 -16.75
CA VAL A 96 2.91 59.50 -17.25
C VAL A 96 3.60 60.18 -16.08
N VAL A 97 4.91 60.33 -16.16
CA VAL A 97 5.68 61.20 -15.26
C VAL A 97 5.88 62.54 -15.96
N THR A 98 5.16 63.56 -15.48
CA THR A 98 5.26 64.91 -16.04
C THR A 98 6.33 65.70 -15.29
N PHE A 99 7.34 66.15 -16.03
CA PHE A 99 8.36 67.09 -15.57
C PHE A 99 7.96 68.52 -15.93
N ILE A 100 7.97 69.41 -14.95
CA ILE A 100 7.54 70.80 -15.04
C ILE A 100 8.74 71.71 -14.73
N PRO A 101 9.53 72.10 -15.74
CA PRO A 101 10.55 73.14 -15.60
C PRO A 101 9.95 74.54 -15.49
N GLU A 102 10.56 75.41 -14.70
CA GLU A 102 10.16 76.82 -14.61
C GLU A 102 10.32 77.54 -15.96
N ASN A 103 9.29 78.31 -16.34
CA ASN A 103 9.25 79.15 -17.55
C ASN A 103 9.44 78.39 -18.88
N GLN A 104 9.26 77.07 -18.90
CA GLN A 104 9.31 76.21 -20.08
C GLN A 104 8.07 75.31 -20.16
N GLY A 105 7.85 74.70 -21.33
CA GLY A 105 6.76 73.73 -21.50
C GLY A 105 7.04 72.44 -20.73
N ARG A 106 5.99 71.83 -20.17
CA ARG A 106 6.07 70.51 -19.52
C ARG A 106 6.56 69.45 -20.52
N GLN A 107 7.30 68.45 -20.03
CA GLN A 107 7.65 67.25 -20.78
C GLN A 107 7.19 66.01 -20.04
N ASP A 108 6.70 65.05 -20.82
CA ASP A 108 6.13 63.81 -20.31
C ASP A 108 7.09 62.64 -20.62
N LEU A 109 7.34 61.81 -19.60
CA LEU A 109 7.94 60.50 -19.73
C LEU A 109 6.83 59.46 -19.67
N LEU A 110 6.71 58.66 -20.73
CA LEU A 110 5.78 57.52 -20.77
C LEU A 110 6.40 56.32 -20.06
N VAL A 111 5.67 55.74 -19.12
CA VAL A 111 6.08 54.55 -18.38
C VAL A 111 5.10 53.43 -18.69
N HIS A 112 5.60 52.38 -19.34
CA HIS A 112 4.85 51.17 -19.64
C HIS A 112 5.27 50.06 -18.68
N GLN A 113 4.29 49.35 -18.11
CA GLN A 113 4.56 48.12 -17.37
C GLN A 113 3.73 46.99 -17.94
N THR A 114 4.39 45.88 -18.28
CA THR A 114 3.70 44.67 -18.72
C THR A 114 2.90 44.05 -17.57
N GLY A 115 1.80 43.34 -17.88
CA GLY A 115 1.11 42.50 -16.91
C GLY A 115 1.83 41.17 -16.68
N TYR A 116 1.42 40.41 -15.66
CA TYR A 116 1.86 39.02 -15.52
C TYR A 116 1.13 38.16 -16.58
N GLY A 117 1.89 37.44 -17.41
CA GLY A 117 1.32 36.41 -18.26
C GLY A 117 0.72 35.26 -17.45
N LYS A 118 -0.13 34.45 -18.08
CA LYS A 118 -0.69 33.26 -17.43
C LYS A 118 0.38 32.18 -17.40
N VAL A 119 0.75 31.73 -16.21
CA VAL A 119 1.87 30.81 -16.02
C VAL A 119 1.48 29.70 -15.07
N ILE A 120 1.92 28.48 -15.39
CA ILE A 120 2.06 27.36 -14.46
C ILE A 120 3.53 26.93 -14.54
N GLY A 121 4.35 27.44 -13.62
CA GLY A 121 5.77 27.18 -13.57
C GLY A 121 6.09 26.03 -12.61
N LEU A 122 6.72 24.98 -13.12
CA LEU A 122 7.24 23.89 -12.29
C LEU A 122 8.67 24.23 -11.85
N ASN A 123 8.99 24.07 -10.56
CA ASN A 123 10.36 24.29 -10.08
C ASN A 123 11.36 23.32 -10.71
N GLU A 124 10.93 22.07 -10.91
CA GLU A 124 11.70 21.00 -11.56
C GLU A 124 10.76 20.27 -12.55
N PRO A 125 10.97 20.39 -13.87
CA PRO A 125 10.10 19.76 -14.87
C PRO A 125 10.43 18.27 -15.10
N THR A 126 11.45 17.74 -14.41
CA THR A 126 11.87 16.34 -14.49
C THR A 126 12.08 15.77 -13.10
N GLN A 127 11.59 14.56 -12.86
CA GLN A 127 11.78 13.85 -11.60
C GLN A 127 12.26 12.42 -11.89
N GLU A 128 13.38 12.04 -11.27
CA GLU A 128 13.83 10.64 -11.24
C GLU A 128 13.46 10.01 -9.89
N ILE A 129 12.91 8.79 -9.92
CA ILE A 129 12.58 8.02 -8.71
C ILE A 129 13.12 6.60 -8.81
N ALA A 130 13.45 6.03 -7.65
CA ALA A 130 13.92 4.65 -7.55
C ALA A 130 12.82 3.65 -7.95
N ASN A 131 13.25 2.46 -8.37
CA ASN A 131 12.34 1.36 -8.68
C ASN A 131 11.64 0.83 -7.42
N MET A 132 12.28 0.93 -6.25
CA MET A 132 11.78 0.45 -4.96
C MET A 132 12.03 1.45 -3.84
N GLY A 133 11.22 1.39 -2.79
CA GLY A 133 11.34 2.25 -1.61
C GLY A 133 10.43 1.75 -0.48
N LYS A 134 10.70 2.16 0.76
CA LYS A 134 9.89 1.72 1.91
C LYS A 134 8.45 2.22 1.81
N TYR A 135 7.50 1.40 2.24
CA TYR A 135 6.11 1.82 2.35
C TYR A 135 6.01 3.09 3.22
N GLY A 136 5.26 4.10 2.74
CA GLY A 136 5.12 5.41 3.41
C GLY A 136 6.23 6.42 3.10
N GLU A 137 7.32 6.02 2.44
CA GLU A 137 8.43 6.90 2.03
C GLU A 137 8.49 7.11 0.50
N ARG A 138 7.56 6.52 -0.26
CA ARG A 138 7.50 6.58 -1.72
C ARG A 138 6.71 7.79 -2.22
N PHE A 139 7.25 8.98 -2.01
CA PHE A 139 6.67 10.22 -2.52
C PHE A 139 7.74 11.23 -2.90
N PHE A 140 7.37 12.24 -3.69
CA PHE A 140 8.17 13.44 -3.91
C PHE A 140 7.24 14.67 -3.91
N ASP A 141 7.80 15.82 -3.55
CA ASP A 141 7.07 17.09 -3.50
C ASP A 141 7.50 17.99 -4.67
N LEU A 142 6.54 18.49 -5.44
CA LEU A 142 6.75 19.43 -6.54
C LEU A 142 6.24 20.83 -6.13
N SER A 143 7.04 21.86 -6.37
CA SER A 143 6.62 23.24 -6.13
C SER A 143 6.12 23.87 -7.43
N VAL A 144 4.84 24.23 -7.46
CA VAL A 144 4.19 24.82 -8.64
C VAL A 144 3.90 26.29 -8.37
N THR A 145 4.40 27.17 -9.23
CA THR A 145 4.18 28.61 -9.17
C THR A 145 3.20 29.02 -10.26
N THR A 146 2.00 29.47 -9.87
CA THR A 146 0.91 29.75 -10.82
C THR A 146 0.13 31.01 -10.48
N ASN A 147 -0.43 31.67 -11.49
CA ASN A 147 -1.49 32.69 -11.33
C ASN A 147 -2.82 32.27 -12.00
N VAL A 148 -2.94 31.01 -12.39
CA VAL A 148 -4.16 30.40 -12.93
C VAL A 148 -4.54 29.17 -12.12
N ALA A 149 -5.84 28.91 -12.05
CA ALA A 149 -6.33 27.66 -11.53
C ALA A 149 -6.05 26.54 -12.54
N PHE A 150 -5.57 25.39 -12.08
CA PHE A 150 -5.14 24.30 -12.95
C PHE A 150 -5.60 22.95 -12.41
N LYS A 151 -5.60 21.95 -13.29
CA LYS A 151 -5.78 20.52 -12.98
C LYS A 151 -4.52 19.76 -13.36
N VAL A 152 -4.29 18.65 -12.67
CA VAL A 152 -3.19 17.72 -12.96
C VAL A 152 -3.75 16.50 -13.69
N LEU A 153 -3.23 16.21 -14.87
CA LEU A 153 -3.60 15.03 -15.65
C LEU A 153 -2.45 14.01 -15.63
N ILE A 154 -2.68 12.90 -14.94
CA ILE A 154 -1.79 11.74 -14.95
C ILE A 154 -2.25 10.82 -16.10
N PRO A 155 -1.37 10.45 -17.05
CA PRO A 155 -1.69 9.52 -18.13
C PRO A 155 -2.28 8.20 -17.61
N GLU A 156 -3.20 7.58 -18.36
CA GLU A 156 -3.91 6.37 -17.93
C GLU A 156 -2.94 5.24 -17.55
N GLU A 157 -1.88 5.05 -18.34
CA GLU A 157 -0.81 4.09 -18.09
C GLU A 157 0.02 4.38 -16.82
N ALA A 158 -0.03 5.62 -16.33
CA ALA A 158 0.70 6.06 -15.14
C ALA A 158 -0.14 6.03 -13.86
N GLN A 159 -1.47 6.05 -13.96
CA GLN A 159 -2.37 6.06 -12.79
C GLN A 159 -2.26 4.79 -11.93
N GLU A 160 -1.80 3.68 -12.51
CA GLU A 160 -1.49 2.45 -11.79
C GLU A 160 -0.36 2.63 -10.75
N TRP A 161 0.55 3.59 -10.97
CA TRP A 161 1.78 3.70 -10.19
C TRP A 161 2.24 5.10 -9.77
N ILE A 162 1.64 6.18 -10.28
CA ILE A 162 1.75 7.54 -9.74
C ILE A 162 0.36 8.02 -9.36
N SER A 163 0.25 8.65 -8.20
CA SER A 163 -0.98 9.33 -7.77
C SER A 163 -0.67 10.66 -7.09
N LEU A 164 -1.52 11.65 -7.30
CA LEU A 164 -1.50 12.90 -6.55
C LEU A 164 -2.20 12.68 -5.19
N ASP A 165 -1.58 13.14 -4.10
CA ASP A 165 -2.09 12.95 -2.72
C ASP A 165 -3.37 13.76 -2.48
N GLU A 166 -3.34 15.04 -2.84
CA GLU A 166 -4.46 15.97 -2.72
C GLU A 166 -4.49 16.93 -3.92
N GLU A 167 -5.69 17.31 -4.34
CA GLU A 167 -5.90 18.33 -5.37
C GLU A 167 -5.33 19.69 -4.93
N PRO A 168 -4.78 20.49 -5.86
CA PRO A 168 -4.16 21.77 -5.53
C PRO A 168 -5.18 22.75 -4.92
N SER A 169 -5.00 23.11 -3.65
CA SER A 169 -5.75 24.23 -3.05
C SER A 169 -5.05 25.55 -3.38
N LEU A 170 -5.64 26.36 -4.26
CA LEU A 170 -5.09 27.66 -4.67
C LEU A 170 -5.98 28.81 -4.17
N SER A 171 -5.34 29.84 -3.61
CA SER A 171 -5.97 31.12 -3.27
C SER A 171 -5.42 32.19 -4.19
N PHE A 172 -6.28 32.93 -4.89
CA PHE A 172 -5.90 34.01 -5.81
C PHE A 172 -6.16 35.41 -5.21
N ASP A 173 -5.80 35.59 -3.94
CA ASP A 173 -5.98 36.83 -3.17
C ASP A 173 -5.04 37.98 -3.60
N LYS A 174 -4.01 37.70 -4.40
CA LYS A 174 -2.99 38.67 -4.85
C LYS A 174 -3.14 39.10 -6.31
N GLY A 175 -4.34 39.00 -6.86
CA GLY A 175 -4.62 39.33 -8.26
C GLY A 175 -3.83 38.42 -9.21
N ALA A 176 -3.21 39.00 -10.24
CA ALA A 176 -2.44 38.29 -11.26
C ALA A 176 -1.07 37.76 -10.82
N ARG A 177 -0.63 38.02 -9.58
CA ARG A 177 0.71 37.64 -9.13
C ARG A 177 0.79 36.12 -8.96
N PRO A 178 1.79 35.46 -9.57
CA PRO A 178 2.00 34.04 -9.36
C PRO A 178 2.23 33.71 -7.88
N GLN A 179 1.63 32.61 -7.44
CA GLN A 179 1.73 32.06 -6.10
C GLN A 179 2.28 30.63 -6.16
N THR A 180 3.09 30.27 -5.18
CA THR A 180 3.69 28.93 -5.11
C THR A 180 2.89 28.03 -4.17
N THR A 181 2.53 26.85 -4.65
CA THR A 181 1.97 25.75 -3.85
C THR A 181 2.84 24.51 -3.96
N LYS A 182 2.71 23.57 -3.01
CA LYS A 182 3.41 22.29 -3.02
C LYS A 182 2.42 21.17 -3.29
N LEU A 183 2.76 20.29 -4.23
CA LEU A 183 2.00 19.10 -4.57
C LEU A 183 2.80 17.86 -4.21
N ARG A 184 2.14 16.85 -3.64
CA ARG A 184 2.77 15.59 -3.29
C ARG A 184 2.33 14.49 -4.24
N PHE A 185 3.30 13.86 -4.90
CA PHE A 185 3.08 12.69 -5.74
C PHE A 185 3.55 11.44 -5.01
N ASN A 186 2.64 10.49 -4.80
CA ASN A 186 2.96 9.16 -4.29
C ASN A 186 3.22 8.21 -5.46
N TRP A 187 4.06 7.20 -5.25
CA TRP A 187 4.36 6.20 -6.28
C TRP A 187 4.40 4.75 -5.77
N LYS A 188 4.12 3.80 -6.67
CA LYS A 188 4.26 2.35 -6.44
C LYS A 188 5.59 1.85 -7.03
N MET A 189 6.09 0.75 -6.49
CA MET A 189 7.34 0.16 -6.98
C MET A 189 7.20 -0.30 -8.43
N ASN A 190 8.31 -0.23 -9.16
CA ASN A 190 8.46 -0.86 -10.46
C ASN A 190 9.05 -2.27 -10.27
N THR A 191 8.33 -3.29 -10.75
CA THR A 191 8.73 -4.70 -10.63
C THR A 191 9.27 -5.27 -11.94
N THR A 192 9.26 -4.47 -13.02
CA THR A 192 9.70 -4.91 -14.35
C THR A 192 11.12 -4.46 -14.63
N PRO A 193 11.89 -5.21 -15.45
CA PRO A 193 13.24 -4.82 -15.87
C PRO A 193 13.25 -3.74 -16.96
N GLN A 194 12.22 -2.91 -17.01
CA GLN A 194 12.12 -1.78 -17.92
C GLN A 194 11.84 -0.52 -17.11
N GLU A 195 12.51 0.57 -17.48
CA GLU A 195 12.15 1.89 -16.98
C GLU A 195 10.75 2.25 -17.47
N ARG A 196 10.04 3.05 -16.67
CA ARG A 196 8.75 3.61 -17.05
C ARG A 196 8.75 5.11 -16.85
N ILE A 197 8.11 5.80 -17.78
CA ILE A 197 8.10 7.25 -17.87
C ILE A 197 6.65 7.72 -17.90
N ALA A 198 6.33 8.77 -17.16
CA ALA A 198 5.04 9.45 -17.20
C ALA A 198 5.25 10.93 -17.53
N ALA A 199 4.48 11.45 -18.49
CA ALA A 199 4.38 12.88 -18.78
C ALA A 199 3.08 13.41 -18.14
N ILE A 200 3.20 14.05 -16.99
CA ILE A 200 2.06 14.58 -16.23
C ILE A 200 1.80 16.02 -16.67
N GLU A 201 0.61 16.28 -17.20
CA GLU A 201 0.25 17.59 -17.74
C GLU A 201 -0.45 18.46 -16.69
N PHE A 202 -0.10 19.74 -16.66
CA PHE A 202 -0.74 20.75 -15.83
C PHE A 202 -1.50 21.69 -16.75
N LEU A 203 -2.83 21.56 -16.76
CA LEU A 203 -3.68 22.31 -17.68
C LEU A 203 -4.48 23.37 -16.92
N PRO A 204 -4.65 24.57 -17.49
CA PRO A 204 -5.59 25.56 -16.98
C PRO A 204 -7.00 24.97 -16.84
N LEU A 205 -7.72 25.35 -15.78
CA LEU A 205 -9.13 25.00 -15.63
C LEU A 205 -10.02 25.81 -16.56
N ASN A 206 -9.62 27.05 -16.87
CA ASN A 206 -10.28 27.89 -17.86
C ASN A 206 -9.54 27.76 -19.21
N GLU A 207 -10.24 27.35 -20.25
CA GLU A 207 -9.65 27.15 -21.59
C GLU A 207 -9.15 28.47 -22.22
N ASP A 208 -9.70 29.62 -21.81
CA ASP A 208 -9.25 30.94 -22.26
C ASP A 208 -7.91 31.36 -21.66
N ASP A 209 -7.44 30.70 -20.60
CA ASP A 209 -6.16 30.99 -19.96
C ASP A 209 -5.01 30.32 -20.76
N VAL A 210 -4.52 31.00 -21.80
CA VAL A 210 -3.39 30.52 -22.60
C VAL A 210 -2.07 30.70 -21.85
N LEU A 211 -1.39 29.59 -21.55
CA LEU A 211 -0.10 29.61 -20.88
C LEU A 211 1.03 30.12 -21.79
N GLU A 212 2.02 30.79 -21.19
CA GLU A 212 3.24 31.20 -21.90
C GLU A 212 4.10 30.00 -22.32
N ASP A 213 4.20 28.99 -21.45
CA ASP A 213 4.93 27.75 -21.67
C ASP A 213 4.07 26.55 -21.28
N GLU A 214 4.28 25.42 -21.95
CA GLU A 214 3.66 24.15 -21.57
C GLU A 214 4.16 23.69 -20.19
N ALA A 215 3.23 23.30 -19.33
CA ALA A 215 3.54 22.84 -17.98
C ALA A 215 3.42 21.31 -17.91
N VAL A 216 4.54 20.63 -18.15
CA VAL A 216 4.61 19.16 -18.16
C VAL A 216 5.72 18.70 -17.21
N LEU A 217 5.38 17.79 -16.30
CA LEU A 217 6.34 17.08 -15.45
C LEU A 217 6.66 15.71 -16.07
N THR A 218 7.92 15.46 -16.36
CA THR A 218 8.38 14.13 -16.77
C THR A 218 8.89 13.35 -15.56
N VAL A 219 8.20 12.28 -15.17
CA VAL A 219 8.64 11.39 -14.09
C VAL A 219 9.22 10.11 -14.69
N THR A 220 10.48 9.80 -14.39
CA THR A 220 11.15 8.56 -14.80
C THR A 220 11.39 7.69 -13.59
N GLN A 221 10.85 6.46 -13.61
CA GLN A 221 11.13 5.46 -12.59
C GLN A 221 12.08 4.39 -13.11
N GLN A 222 13.13 4.14 -12.33
CA GLN A 222 14.14 3.13 -12.64
C GLN A 222 13.53 1.73 -12.84
N ALA A 223 14.20 0.92 -13.66
CA ALA A 223 13.89 -0.50 -13.84
C ALA A 223 14.23 -1.32 -12.58
N ALA A 224 13.49 -2.41 -12.36
CA ALA A 224 13.96 -3.47 -11.47
C ALA A 224 15.09 -4.28 -12.12
N PRO A 225 15.94 -4.95 -11.33
CA PRO A 225 16.86 -5.94 -11.88
C PRO A 225 16.11 -7.06 -12.60
N GLU A 226 16.67 -7.56 -13.71
CA GLU A 226 16.13 -8.75 -14.38
C GLU A 226 16.36 -10.00 -13.52
N ILE A 227 15.29 -10.77 -13.30
CA ILE A 227 15.31 -12.02 -12.54
C ILE A 227 15.24 -13.18 -13.52
N GLU A 228 16.40 -13.79 -13.77
CA GLU A 228 16.52 -14.98 -14.62
C GLU A 228 15.97 -16.24 -13.92
N ASP A 229 15.49 -17.22 -14.69
CA ASP A 229 15.02 -18.50 -14.14
C ASP A 229 16.20 -19.44 -13.83
N ASN A 230 17.02 -19.06 -12.86
CA ASN A 230 18.15 -19.83 -12.38
C ASN A 230 18.45 -19.51 -10.90
N ARG A 231 19.48 -20.15 -10.34
CA ARG A 231 19.86 -19.97 -8.93
C ARG A 231 20.24 -18.53 -8.58
N ALA A 232 20.85 -17.79 -9.52
CA ALA A 232 21.21 -16.39 -9.27
C ALA A 232 19.94 -15.51 -9.23
N GLY A 233 19.01 -15.74 -10.15
CA GLY A 233 17.71 -15.10 -10.11
C GLY A 233 16.91 -15.42 -8.85
N ASP A 234 16.94 -16.67 -8.36
CA ASP A 234 16.30 -17.02 -7.08
C ASP A 234 16.85 -16.17 -5.92
N SER A 235 18.18 -16.02 -5.84
CA SER A 235 18.81 -15.20 -4.80
C SER A 235 18.40 -13.73 -4.87
N LEU A 236 18.30 -13.19 -6.09
CA LEU A 236 17.88 -11.81 -6.33
C LEU A 236 16.40 -11.61 -5.99
N ALA A 237 15.54 -12.54 -6.41
CA ALA A 237 14.12 -12.55 -6.08
C ALA A 237 13.92 -12.54 -4.56
N MET A 238 14.61 -13.42 -3.83
CA MET A 238 14.51 -13.50 -2.37
C MET A 238 14.90 -12.18 -1.69
N VAL A 239 15.97 -11.52 -2.12
CA VAL A 239 16.36 -10.20 -1.58
C VAL A 239 15.28 -9.16 -1.84
N ILE A 240 14.75 -9.10 -3.07
CA ILE A 240 13.66 -8.16 -3.42
C ILE A 240 12.39 -8.45 -2.61
N ILE A 241 12.01 -9.72 -2.45
CA ILE A 241 10.87 -10.15 -1.64
C ILE A 241 11.03 -9.67 -0.19
N LYS A 242 12.20 -9.92 0.41
CA LYS A 242 12.50 -9.49 1.79
C LYS A 242 12.35 -7.98 1.95
N GLU A 243 12.90 -7.18 1.04
CA GLU A 243 12.84 -5.72 1.10
C GLU A 243 11.40 -5.21 0.92
N LYS A 244 10.65 -5.74 -0.05
CA LYS A 244 9.25 -5.35 -0.30
C LYS A 244 8.30 -5.72 0.82
N LEU A 245 8.52 -6.88 1.44
CA LEU A 245 7.78 -7.29 2.63
C LEU A 245 8.23 -6.53 3.89
N GLN A 246 9.35 -5.79 3.82
CA GLN A 246 10.00 -5.14 4.95
C GLN A 246 10.28 -6.12 6.09
N SER A 247 10.77 -7.31 5.71
CA SER A 247 11.09 -8.37 6.66
C SER A 247 12.34 -8.05 7.47
N MET A 248 12.25 -8.31 8.78
CA MET A 248 13.34 -8.13 9.74
C MET A 248 14.33 -9.30 9.78
N ILE A 249 14.16 -10.33 8.94
CA ILE A 249 15.17 -11.38 8.83
C ILE A 249 16.49 -10.82 8.30
N SER A 250 17.59 -11.50 8.55
CA SER A 250 18.91 -11.10 8.09
C SER A 250 19.59 -12.26 7.37
N TRP A 251 20.22 -11.96 6.24
CA TRP A 251 21.05 -12.87 5.47
C TRP A 251 22.40 -12.22 5.24
N ASP A 252 23.48 -13.00 5.33
CA ASP A 252 24.78 -12.58 4.82
C ASP A 252 24.79 -12.78 3.30
N MET A 253 24.71 -11.67 2.56
CA MET A 253 24.69 -11.68 1.10
C MET A 253 26.04 -12.12 0.48
N ASN A 254 27.10 -12.29 1.28
CA ASN A 254 28.37 -12.86 0.82
C ASN A 254 28.41 -14.39 0.92
N GLU A 255 27.47 -15.00 1.64
CA GLU A 255 27.34 -16.45 1.73
C GLU A 255 26.48 -17.02 0.61
N LYS A 256 26.63 -18.32 0.37
CA LYS A 256 25.75 -19.02 -0.56
C LYS A 256 24.34 -19.12 0.04
N ILE A 257 23.32 -19.09 -0.82
CA ILE A 257 21.92 -19.12 -0.39
C ILE A 257 21.51 -20.38 0.40
N ASP A 258 22.29 -21.46 0.35
CA ASP A 258 22.09 -22.65 1.21
C ASP A 258 22.41 -22.39 2.70
N PHE A 259 23.13 -21.32 3.03
CA PHE A 259 23.36 -20.88 4.41
C PHE A 259 22.38 -19.80 4.86
N TRP A 260 21.53 -19.30 3.97
CA TRP A 260 20.54 -18.29 4.33
C TRP A 260 19.46 -18.92 5.21
N ASN A 261 19.29 -18.37 6.41
CA ASN A 261 18.27 -18.86 7.33
C ASN A 261 16.88 -18.81 6.67
N GLY A 262 16.12 -19.90 6.79
CA GLY A 262 14.79 -20.03 6.18
C GLY A 262 14.81 -20.40 4.70
N VAL A 263 15.96 -20.73 4.10
CA VAL A 263 16.05 -21.18 2.71
C VAL A 263 16.44 -22.67 2.66
N THR A 264 15.69 -23.44 1.87
CA THR A 264 16.01 -24.83 1.55
C THR A 264 16.15 -24.96 0.04
N LEU A 265 17.19 -25.65 -0.44
CA LEU A 265 17.40 -25.90 -1.86
C LEU A 265 17.03 -27.34 -2.23
N TRP A 266 16.73 -27.57 -3.49
CA TRP A 266 16.60 -28.92 -4.05
C TRP A 266 17.97 -29.62 -4.12
N GLU A 267 18.03 -30.84 -3.63
CA GLU A 267 19.20 -31.72 -3.67
C GLU A 267 18.99 -32.87 -4.64
N LYS A 268 20.09 -33.47 -5.14
CA LYS A 268 20.02 -34.62 -6.06
C LYS A 268 19.37 -35.87 -5.45
N THR A 269 19.32 -35.94 -4.12
CA THR A 269 18.75 -37.04 -3.35
C THR A 269 17.27 -36.84 -3.05
N ASP A 270 16.70 -35.68 -3.36
CA ASP A 270 15.29 -35.43 -3.14
C ASP A 270 14.41 -36.29 -4.04
N GLU A 271 13.30 -36.79 -3.49
CA GLU A 271 12.36 -37.62 -4.23
C GLU A 271 11.70 -36.83 -5.37
N GLY A 272 11.74 -37.37 -6.59
CA GLY A 272 11.11 -36.77 -7.77
C GLY A 272 11.83 -35.57 -8.38
N VAL A 273 12.98 -35.16 -7.83
CA VAL A 273 13.77 -34.02 -8.31
C VAL A 273 14.22 -34.20 -9.76
N GLN A 274 14.12 -33.15 -10.57
CA GLN A 274 14.67 -33.11 -11.92
C GLN A 274 16.04 -32.40 -11.94
N PRO A 275 16.94 -32.71 -12.90
CA PRO A 275 18.27 -32.11 -12.96
C PRO A 275 18.28 -30.57 -12.91
N GLU A 276 17.31 -29.92 -13.55
CA GLU A 276 17.17 -28.46 -13.61
C GLU A 276 16.66 -27.82 -12.30
N TRP A 277 16.14 -28.62 -11.36
CA TRP A 277 15.72 -28.13 -10.05
C TRP A 277 16.89 -28.06 -9.08
N VAL A 278 17.92 -28.87 -9.27
CA VAL A 278 19.03 -29.02 -8.30
C VAL A 278 19.70 -27.68 -8.02
N GLY A 279 19.71 -27.28 -6.75
CA GLY A 279 20.25 -25.99 -6.29
C GLY A 279 19.30 -24.79 -6.44
N ARG A 280 18.08 -24.99 -6.95
CA ARG A 280 17.00 -24.00 -6.94
C ARG A 280 16.28 -23.99 -5.59
N VAL A 281 15.59 -22.91 -5.29
CA VAL A 281 14.87 -22.76 -4.01
C VAL A 281 13.68 -23.71 -3.95
N ARG A 282 13.70 -24.61 -2.96
CA ARG A 282 12.65 -25.58 -2.63
C ARG A 282 11.75 -25.09 -1.50
N GLY A 283 12.33 -24.41 -0.52
CA GLY A 283 11.63 -23.90 0.64
C GLY A 283 12.06 -22.48 0.97
N LEU A 284 11.10 -21.63 1.32
CA LEU A 284 11.34 -20.26 1.76
C LEU A 284 10.50 -19.91 3.00
N ASP A 285 11.15 -19.44 4.05
CA ASP A 285 10.55 -18.95 5.30
C ASP A 285 10.93 -17.48 5.54
N ILE A 286 10.00 -16.57 5.24
CA ILE A 286 10.13 -15.13 5.51
C ILE A 286 9.26 -14.77 6.71
N ARG A 287 9.90 -14.37 7.81
CA ARG A 287 9.21 -13.99 9.04
C ARG A 287 9.38 -12.52 9.36
N LEU A 288 8.64 -12.10 10.37
CA LEU A 288 8.72 -10.79 10.98
C LEU A 288 8.53 -9.64 9.96
N PHE A 289 7.71 -9.86 8.95
CA PHE A 289 7.50 -8.88 7.90
C PHE A 289 6.38 -7.89 8.27
N ASN A 290 6.46 -6.67 7.77
CA ASN A 290 5.48 -5.63 8.10
C ASN A 290 5.15 -4.83 6.86
N THR A 291 4.03 -5.15 6.20
CA THR A 291 3.59 -4.44 5.01
C THR A 291 2.07 -4.27 5.01
N LYS A 292 1.61 -3.27 4.25
CA LYS A 292 0.19 -3.01 3.96
C LYS A 292 -0.15 -3.27 2.49
N GLU A 293 0.77 -3.88 1.76
CA GLU A 293 0.66 -4.17 0.33
C GLU A 293 0.50 -5.67 0.11
N SER A 294 0.04 -6.06 -1.08
CA SER A 294 -0.03 -7.46 -1.53
C SER A 294 1.35 -8.11 -1.63
N LEU A 295 1.37 -9.43 -1.76
CA LEU A 295 2.61 -10.20 -1.87
C LEU A 295 3.40 -9.78 -3.12
N PRO A 296 4.74 -9.70 -3.05
CA PRO A 296 5.56 -9.33 -4.20
C PRO A 296 5.51 -10.37 -5.34
N ASP A 297 5.37 -9.91 -6.58
CA ASP A 297 5.34 -10.76 -7.78
C ASP A 297 6.61 -11.61 -7.95
N GLU A 298 7.73 -11.19 -7.35
CA GLU A 298 8.99 -11.95 -7.35
C GLU A 298 8.85 -13.33 -6.68
N LEU A 299 7.86 -13.55 -5.81
CA LEU A 299 7.56 -14.89 -5.29
C LEU A 299 7.23 -15.87 -6.42
N GLY A 300 6.60 -15.40 -7.50
CA GLY A 300 6.27 -16.19 -8.69
C GLY A 300 7.51 -16.59 -9.52
N LYS A 301 8.69 -16.04 -9.21
CA LYS A 301 9.96 -16.40 -9.87
C LYS A 301 10.66 -17.59 -9.23
N LEU A 302 10.23 -18.00 -8.03
CA LEU A 302 10.72 -19.20 -7.34
C LEU A 302 9.97 -20.42 -7.90
N THR A 303 10.23 -20.75 -9.16
CA THR A 303 9.41 -21.66 -9.98
C THR A 303 9.29 -23.08 -9.41
N TYR A 304 10.26 -23.55 -8.64
CA TYR A 304 10.28 -24.89 -8.03
C TYR A 304 9.98 -24.92 -6.53
N LEU A 305 9.33 -23.88 -6.01
CA LEU A 305 9.01 -23.76 -4.59
C LEU A 305 7.98 -24.82 -4.15
N GLU A 306 8.34 -25.66 -3.17
CA GLU A 306 7.48 -26.68 -2.57
C GLU A 306 6.88 -26.20 -1.24
N THR A 307 7.63 -25.38 -0.49
CA THR A 307 7.21 -24.85 0.82
C THR A 307 7.40 -23.34 0.88
N LEU A 308 6.34 -22.62 1.25
CA LEU A 308 6.37 -21.18 1.50
C LEU A 308 5.78 -20.87 2.88
N VAL A 309 6.57 -20.20 3.72
CA VAL A 309 6.14 -19.68 5.02
C VAL A 309 6.31 -18.17 5.03
N LEU A 310 5.21 -17.47 5.24
CA LEU A 310 5.14 -16.03 5.39
C LEU A 310 4.53 -15.72 6.76
N TYR A 311 5.30 -15.11 7.65
CA TYR A 311 4.85 -14.74 8.99
C TYR A 311 4.96 -13.23 9.23
N GLY A 312 3.81 -12.56 9.33
CA GLY A 312 3.72 -11.13 9.59
C GLY A 312 4.02 -10.75 11.04
N ASN A 313 4.46 -9.51 11.24
CA ASN A 313 4.73 -8.86 12.53
C ASN A 313 3.84 -7.62 12.73
N SER A 314 2.96 -7.32 11.78
CA SER A 314 2.12 -6.15 11.83
C SER A 314 1.06 -6.30 12.93
N ASN A 315 0.77 -5.21 13.62
CA ASN A 315 -0.45 -5.11 14.41
C ASN A 315 -1.65 -5.15 13.45
N ARG A 316 -2.24 -6.33 13.28
CA ARG A 316 -3.32 -6.60 12.31
C ARG A 316 -4.54 -5.67 12.44
N HIS A 317 -4.71 -5.03 13.59
CA HIS A 317 -5.76 -4.05 13.87
C HIS A 317 -5.53 -2.72 13.13
N LEU A 318 -4.27 -2.37 12.83
CA LEU A 318 -3.85 -1.14 12.14
C LEU A 318 -3.71 -1.31 10.62
N LEU A 319 -3.98 -2.51 10.11
CA LEU A 319 -3.97 -2.79 8.68
C LEU A 319 -5.24 -2.26 8.01
N PRO A 320 -5.22 -2.03 6.69
CA PRO A 320 -6.40 -1.60 5.94
C PRO A 320 -7.62 -2.50 6.18
N GLU A 321 -8.82 -1.98 5.94
CA GLU A 321 -10.04 -2.77 6.10
C GLU A 321 -10.02 -4.02 5.22
N THR A 322 -9.51 -3.86 4.01
CA THR A 322 -9.34 -4.92 3.01
C THR A 322 -7.87 -5.05 2.62
N LEU A 323 -7.36 -6.28 2.68
CA LEU A 323 -6.00 -6.63 2.23
C LEU A 323 -6.05 -7.98 1.52
N TYR A 324 -5.56 -8.00 0.28
CA TYR A 324 -5.46 -9.19 -0.56
C TYR A 324 -4.02 -9.65 -0.65
N MET A 325 -3.82 -10.96 -0.78
CA MET A 325 -2.48 -11.50 -1.04
C MET A 325 -2.03 -11.21 -2.47
N GLY A 326 -2.95 -11.09 -3.43
CA GLY A 326 -2.64 -10.85 -4.84
C GLY A 326 -2.24 -12.13 -5.57
N THR A 327 -1.85 -12.00 -6.84
CA THR A 327 -1.68 -13.13 -7.76
C THR A 327 -0.24 -13.67 -7.84
N ALA A 328 0.68 -13.19 -6.99
CA ALA A 328 2.09 -13.56 -6.99
C ALA A 328 2.33 -15.09 -6.91
N LEU A 329 1.41 -15.83 -6.29
CA LEU A 329 1.53 -17.28 -6.11
C LEU A 329 0.77 -18.11 -7.17
N ALA A 330 0.02 -17.46 -8.07
CA ALA A 330 -0.98 -18.12 -8.92
C ALA A 330 -0.39 -19.23 -9.81
N ASN A 331 0.89 -19.10 -10.19
CA ASN A 331 1.57 -19.99 -11.14
C ASN A 331 2.59 -20.95 -10.48
N LEU A 332 2.65 -21.04 -9.15
CA LEU A 332 3.59 -21.96 -8.48
C LEU A 332 3.08 -23.41 -8.52
N GLU A 333 3.48 -24.16 -9.54
CA GLU A 333 2.96 -25.51 -9.84
C GLU A 333 3.47 -26.61 -8.88
N HIS A 334 4.51 -26.34 -8.09
CA HIS A 334 5.11 -27.31 -7.19
C HIS A 334 4.76 -27.09 -5.71
N LEU A 335 4.00 -26.03 -5.39
CA LEU A 335 3.74 -25.63 -4.02
C LEU A 335 2.82 -26.64 -3.32
N LYS A 336 3.31 -27.24 -2.23
CA LYS A 336 2.58 -28.23 -1.41
C LYS A 336 2.24 -27.72 -0.02
N HIS A 337 3.06 -26.83 0.53
CA HIS A 337 2.87 -26.31 1.88
C HIS A 337 2.90 -24.79 1.86
N LEU A 338 1.76 -24.17 2.18
CA LEU A 338 1.63 -22.72 2.25
C LEU A 338 1.22 -22.29 3.66
N THR A 339 2.04 -21.46 4.28
CA THR A 339 1.69 -20.72 5.49
C THR A 339 1.68 -19.23 5.20
N ILE A 340 0.54 -18.58 5.43
CA ILE A 340 0.39 -17.13 5.45
C ILE A 340 -0.20 -16.77 6.81
N SER A 341 0.66 -16.46 7.78
CA SER A 341 0.24 -16.24 9.15
C SER A 341 0.45 -14.79 9.59
N SER A 342 -0.51 -14.25 10.34
CA SER A 342 -0.44 -12.90 10.91
C SER A 342 -0.17 -11.79 9.88
N TYR A 343 -0.54 -12.01 8.62
CA TYR A 343 -0.39 -11.03 7.54
C TYR A 343 -1.52 -10.00 7.57
N GLY A 344 -2.73 -10.44 7.95
CA GLY A 344 -3.91 -9.59 8.04
C GLY A 344 -4.75 -9.53 6.76
N ILE A 345 -4.52 -10.45 5.81
CA ILE A 345 -5.43 -10.65 4.68
C ILE A 345 -6.86 -10.89 5.17
N THR A 346 -7.84 -10.41 4.40
CA THR A 346 -9.26 -10.45 4.79
C THR A 346 -10.08 -11.47 4.00
N THR A 347 -9.53 -11.98 2.90
CA THR A 347 -10.14 -13.01 2.07
C THR A 347 -9.08 -13.77 1.29
N ILE A 348 -9.50 -14.83 0.60
CA ILE A 348 -8.73 -15.53 -0.41
C ILE A 348 -9.65 -15.93 -1.57
N ASP A 349 -9.20 -15.72 -2.80
CA ASP A 349 -9.82 -16.26 -4.01
C ASP A 349 -8.86 -17.24 -4.70
N PRO A 350 -8.96 -18.55 -4.41
CA PRO A 350 -8.09 -19.56 -5.00
C PRO A 350 -8.17 -19.65 -6.53
N SER A 351 -9.21 -19.11 -7.16
CA SER A 351 -9.34 -19.15 -8.62
C SER A 351 -8.35 -18.21 -9.33
N THR A 352 -7.96 -17.13 -8.64
CA THR A 352 -7.05 -16.09 -9.15
C THR A 352 -5.72 -16.06 -8.38
N GLU A 353 -5.74 -16.23 -7.06
CA GLU A 353 -4.56 -16.10 -6.20
C GLU A 353 -3.77 -17.42 -6.05
N LEU A 354 -4.43 -18.57 -6.23
CA LEU A 354 -3.84 -19.91 -6.09
C LEU A 354 -4.22 -20.85 -7.26
N THR A 355 -4.31 -20.33 -8.48
CA THR A 355 -4.82 -21.06 -9.66
C THR A 355 -4.14 -22.42 -9.88
N LYS A 356 -2.80 -22.47 -9.84
CA LYS A 356 -2.02 -23.72 -9.90
C LYS A 356 -1.85 -24.37 -8.53
N PRO A 357 -1.46 -23.65 -7.46
CA PRO A 357 -1.25 -24.28 -6.14
C PRO A 357 -2.43 -25.05 -5.58
N LYS A 358 -3.69 -24.64 -5.85
CA LYS A 358 -4.86 -25.34 -5.30
C LYS A 358 -4.93 -26.83 -5.68
N GLU A 359 -4.34 -27.21 -6.83
CA GLU A 359 -4.29 -28.60 -7.32
C GLU A 359 -3.14 -29.43 -6.70
N THR A 360 -2.21 -28.78 -5.99
CA THR A 360 -1.00 -29.39 -5.43
C THR A 360 -0.85 -29.24 -3.93
N LEU A 361 -1.50 -28.24 -3.33
CA LEU A 361 -1.42 -27.98 -1.90
C LEU A 361 -1.93 -29.16 -1.06
N GLU A 362 -1.06 -29.60 -0.15
CA GLU A 362 -1.31 -30.63 0.86
C GLU A 362 -1.56 -30.00 2.24
N SER A 363 -0.99 -28.81 2.48
CA SER A 363 -1.17 -28.03 3.72
C SER A 363 -1.37 -26.54 3.44
N LEU A 364 -2.42 -25.98 4.06
CA LEU A 364 -2.78 -24.57 3.97
C LEU A 364 -3.01 -24.01 5.38
N ASN A 365 -2.13 -23.12 5.80
CA ASN A 365 -2.18 -22.48 7.10
C ASN A 365 -2.37 -20.96 6.95
N LEU A 366 -3.55 -20.47 7.29
CA LEU A 366 -3.93 -19.06 7.24
C LEU A 366 -4.13 -18.47 8.64
N ARG A 367 -3.50 -19.06 9.67
CA ARG A 367 -3.72 -18.67 11.07
C ARG A 367 -3.43 -17.19 11.32
N GLY A 368 -4.30 -16.53 12.08
CA GLY A 368 -4.03 -15.19 12.60
C GLY A 368 -4.36 -14.04 11.64
N ASN A 369 -5.09 -14.30 10.55
CA ASN A 369 -5.53 -13.28 9.60
C ASN A 369 -6.87 -12.63 10.01
N ASN A 370 -7.43 -11.78 9.14
CA ASN A 370 -8.55 -10.88 9.43
C ASN A 370 -9.83 -11.24 8.65
N PHE A 371 -10.07 -12.53 8.43
CA PHE A 371 -11.25 -13.00 7.70
C PHE A 371 -12.50 -12.66 8.52
N THR A 372 -13.61 -12.36 7.85
CA THR A 372 -14.89 -12.03 8.52
C THR A 372 -15.92 -13.14 8.38
N SER A 373 -15.70 -14.08 7.46
CA SER A 373 -16.54 -15.26 7.22
C SER A 373 -15.69 -16.46 6.80
N LEU A 374 -16.26 -17.67 6.90
CA LEU A 374 -15.63 -18.88 6.36
C LEU A 374 -15.57 -18.79 4.82
N PRO A 375 -14.38 -18.88 4.20
CA PRO A 375 -14.26 -18.80 2.75
C PRO A 375 -14.75 -20.09 2.09
N TYR A 376 -15.95 -20.08 1.49
CA TYR A 376 -16.52 -21.26 0.80
C TYR A 376 -15.61 -21.82 -0.31
N ALA A 377 -14.74 -20.98 -0.88
CA ALA A 377 -13.77 -21.41 -1.88
C ALA A 377 -12.70 -22.37 -1.30
N ILE A 378 -12.48 -22.39 0.02
CA ILE A 378 -11.68 -23.42 0.69
C ILE A 378 -12.56 -24.65 0.89
N SER A 379 -12.49 -25.58 -0.06
CA SER A 379 -13.28 -26.80 -0.08
C SER A 379 -12.50 -27.96 -0.70
N SER A 380 -12.96 -29.18 -0.44
CA SER A 380 -12.41 -30.40 -1.04
C SER A 380 -12.49 -30.42 -2.58
N TYR A 381 -13.42 -29.66 -3.16
CA TYR A 381 -13.54 -29.52 -4.62
C TYR A 381 -12.40 -28.67 -5.20
N ASN A 382 -12.09 -27.53 -4.58
CA ASN A 382 -11.03 -26.65 -5.07
C ASN A 382 -9.63 -27.12 -4.64
N PHE A 383 -9.52 -27.90 -3.57
CA PHE A 383 -8.26 -28.35 -3.00
C PHE A 383 -8.23 -29.89 -2.85
N PRO A 384 -8.15 -30.66 -3.94
CA PRO A 384 -8.35 -32.10 -3.93
C PRO A 384 -7.27 -32.89 -3.16
N LYS A 385 -6.08 -32.31 -2.93
CA LYS A 385 -4.96 -32.95 -2.21
C LYS A 385 -4.76 -32.45 -0.79
N LEU A 386 -5.54 -31.46 -0.35
CA LEU A 386 -5.33 -30.83 0.95
C LEU A 386 -5.72 -31.79 2.08
N THR A 387 -4.77 -32.00 3.00
CA THR A 387 -4.95 -32.84 4.18
C THR A 387 -4.80 -32.03 5.48
N SER A 388 -4.26 -30.82 5.41
CA SER A 388 -4.06 -29.96 6.58
C SER A 388 -4.60 -28.56 6.32
N LEU A 389 -5.54 -28.13 7.16
CA LEU A 389 -6.14 -26.78 7.10
C LEU A 389 -6.10 -26.11 8.48
N ASN A 390 -5.53 -24.90 8.54
CA ASN A 390 -5.53 -24.08 9.74
C ASN A 390 -6.12 -22.70 9.46
N LEU A 391 -7.27 -22.42 10.06
CA LEU A 391 -7.97 -21.14 10.04
C LEU A 391 -8.13 -20.56 11.46
N GLY A 392 -7.23 -20.94 12.38
CA GLY A 392 -7.28 -20.47 13.76
C GLY A 392 -6.92 -19.00 13.92
N GLY A 393 -7.32 -18.41 15.04
CA GLY A 393 -6.90 -17.07 15.45
C GLY A 393 -7.47 -15.92 14.62
N MET A 394 -8.65 -16.08 14.01
CA MET A 394 -9.26 -15.10 13.11
C MET A 394 -9.96 -13.94 13.84
N ARG A 395 -9.37 -13.43 14.92
CA ARG A 395 -9.90 -12.28 15.67
C ARG A 395 -9.18 -11.00 15.27
N ARG A 396 -9.83 -10.09 14.54
CA ARG A 396 -9.27 -8.74 14.28
C ARG A 396 -9.34 -7.84 15.51
N TYR A 397 -10.01 -8.17 16.59
CA TYR A 397 -9.80 -7.49 17.89
C TYR A 397 -9.86 -8.58 18.95
N ASP A 398 -8.79 -8.75 19.71
CA ASP A 398 -8.54 -9.92 20.57
C ASP A 398 -9.24 -9.85 21.95
N THR A 399 -9.77 -8.69 22.33
CA THR A 399 -10.34 -8.42 23.65
C THR A 399 -11.83 -8.75 23.81
N ARG A 400 -12.53 -9.16 22.74
CA ARG A 400 -13.99 -9.36 22.82
C ARG A 400 -14.35 -10.77 23.31
N LYS A 401 -15.01 -10.80 24.47
CA LYS A 401 -15.51 -12.01 25.13
C LYS A 401 -17.01 -11.99 25.40
N ASP A 402 -17.68 -10.86 25.22
CA ASP A 402 -19.14 -10.78 25.28
C ASP A 402 -19.68 -10.51 23.89
N LEU A 403 -20.39 -11.49 23.34
CA LEU A 403 -20.94 -11.45 21.99
C LEU A 403 -22.39 -10.95 21.94
N ARG A 404 -22.95 -10.47 23.06
CA ARG A 404 -24.30 -9.89 23.10
C ARG A 404 -24.36 -8.42 22.68
N ASP A 405 -23.23 -7.72 22.72
CA ASP A 405 -23.16 -6.29 22.38
C ASP A 405 -23.68 -6.05 20.96
N ASP A 406 -24.77 -5.30 20.80
CA ASP A 406 -25.37 -4.99 19.49
C ASP A 406 -24.43 -4.18 18.58
N VAL A 407 -23.33 -3.63 19.11
CA VAL A 407 -22.29 -2.93 18.33
C VAL A 407 -21.28 -3.91 17.74
N TRP A 408 -21.73 -5.06 17.22
CA TRP A 408 -20.87 -5.94 16.43
C TRP A 408 -20.49 -5.28 15.11
N GLN A 409 -19.21 -4.95 14.94
CA GLN A 409 -18.70 -4.57 13.62
C GLN A 409 -18.31 -5.85 12.87
N THR A 410 -18.77 -5.97 11.63
CA THR A 410 -18.43 -7.08 10.73
C THR A 410 -16.92 -7.27 10.56
N SER A 411 -16.14 -6.21 10.84
CA SER A 411 -14.67 -6.21 10.78
C SER A 411 -13.98 -6.90 11.97
N TRP A 412 -14.69 -7.32 13.03
CA TRP A 412 -14.03 -7.79 14.26
C TRP A 412 -13.35 -9.15 14.17
N GLY A 413 -13.69 -9.97 13.18
CA GLY A 413 -13.09 -11.28 12.97
C GLY A 413 -14.09 -12.27 12.39
N MET A 414 -13.62 -13.50 12.18
CA MET A 414 -14.35 -14.51 11.44
C MET A 414 -15.48 -15.07 12.30
N ARG A 415 -16.70 -14.68 11.95
CA ARG A 415 -17.91 -15.06 12.65
C ARG A 415 -18.57 -16.24 11.92
N ILE A 416 -18.77 -17.33 12.64
CA ILE A 416 -19.35 -18.55 12.06
C ILE A 416 -20.43 -19.10 13.00
N ASP A 417 -21.63 -19.29 12.47
CA ASP A 417 -22.60 -20.18 13.11
C ASP A 417 -22.14 -21.62 12.86
N ALA A 418 -21.95 -22.39 13.94
CA ALA A 418 -21.41 -23.74 13.87
C ALA A 418 -22.22 -24.67 12.94
N SER A 419 -23.51 -24.44 12.76
CA SER A 419 -24.35 -25.17 11.80
C SER A 419 -23.88 -25.05 10.35
N SER A 420 -23.11 -24.00 10.00
CA SER A 420 -22.55 -23.77 8.67
C SER A 420 -21.28 -24.57 8.38
N LEU A 421 -20.70 -25.26 9.38
CA LEU A 421 -19.48 -26.05 9.24
C LEU A 421 -19.69 -27.41 8.55
N THR A 422 -20.92 -27.76 8.20
CA THR A 422 -21.28 -29.07 7.63
C THR A 422 -20.46 -29.48 6.41
N SER A 423 -20.18 -28.56 5.49
CA SER A 423 -19.37 -28.84 4.30
C SER A 423 -17.91 -29.12 4.64
N LEU A 424 -17.35 -28.37 5.60
CA LEU A 424 -15.99 -28.56 6.08
C LEU A 424 -15.84 -29.90 6.82
N PHE A 425 -16.83 -30.27 7.64
CA PHE A 425 -16.84 -31.54 8.38
C PHE A 425 -17.10 -32.77 7.48
N ARG A 426 -17.45 -32.59 6.21
CA ARG A 426 -17.54 -33.66 5.21
C ARG A 426 -16.24 -33.88 4.43
N TRP A 427 -15.17 -33.18 4.78
CA TRP A 427 -13.91 -33.27 4.06
C TRP A 427 -13.07 -34.46 4.54
N ASP A 428 -13.41 -35.64 4.02
CA ASP A 428 -12.83 -36.91 4.48
C ASP A 428 -11.30 -36.98 4.39
N ALA A 429 -10.67 -36.25 3.47
CA ALA A 429 -9.22 -36.24 3.28
C ALA A 429 -8.42 -35.49 4.37
N LEU A 430 -9.08 -34.67 5.20
CA LEU A 430 -8.37 -33.89 6.22
C LEU A 430 -7.82 -34.80 7.33
N LYS A 431 -6.54 -34.62 7.63
CA LYS A 431 -5.80 -35.13 8.77
C LYS A 431 -5.66 -34.09 9.88
N HIS A 432 -5.60 -32.81 9.54
CA HIS A 432 -5.49 -31.73 10.51
C HIS A 432 -6.49 -30.62 10.21
N LEU A 433 -7.28 -30.24 11.21
CA LEU A 433 -8.19 -29.11 11.14
C LEU A 433 -8.08 -28.26 12.40
N SER A 434 -7.76 -26.98 12.24
CA SER A 434 -7.76 -26.01 13.34
C SER A 434 -8.66 -24.82 13.02
N LEU A 435 -9.63 -24.58 13.91
CA LEU A 435 -10.53 -23.43 13.94
C LEU A 435 -10.48 -22.71 15.30
N SER A 436 -9.41 -22.95 16.07
CA SER A 436 -9.25 -22.43 17.43
C SER A 436 -9.25 -20.91 17.47
N TYR A 437 -9.62 -20.36 18.63
CA TYR A 437 -9.44 -18.94 18.93
C TYR A 437 -10.12 -18.04 17.89
N GLY A 438 -11.41 -18.28 17.65
CA GLY A 438 -12.24 -17.55 16.70
C GLY A 438 -13.52 -17.01 17.34
N TYR A 439 -14.50 -16.68 16.49
CA TYR A 439 -15.87 -16.31 16.88
C TYR A 439 -16.88 -17.32 16.30
N ILE A 440 -16.61 -18.61 16.49
CA ILE A 440 -17.54 -19.68 16.15
C ILE A 440 -18.53 -19.84 17.31
N TYR A 441 -19.84 -19.80 17.03
CA TYR A 441 -20.88 -19.85 18.06
C TYR A 441 -22.02 -20.80 17.69
N GLY A 442 -22.87 -21.10 18.66
CA GLY A 442 -23.99 -22.03 18.52
C GLY A 442 -23.56 -23.48 18.65
N GLU A 443 -24.47 -24.38 18.27
CA GLU A 443 -24.31 -25.82 18.45
C GLU A 443 -23.57 -26.46 17.27
N LEU A 444 -22.62 -27.36 17.58
CA LEU A 444 -21.98 -28.18 16.56
C LEU A 444 -23.05 -29.03 15.84
N PRO A 445 -22.97 -29.17 14.50
CA PRO A 445 -23.98 -29.91 13.75
C PRO A 445 -23.94 -31.40 14.13
N GLU A 446 -25.12 -31.98 14.33
CA GLU A 446 -25.30 -33.41 14.65
C GLU A 446 -24.88 -34.34 13.51
N MET A 447 -24.84 -33.83 12.26
CA MET A 447 -24.49 -34.60 11.05
C MET A 447 -25.39 -35.81 10.78
N LYS A 448 -26.62 -35.83 11.33
CA LYS A 448 -27.64 -36.89 11.18
C LYS A 448 -28.62 -36.60 10.01
N GLY A 449 -29.41 -37.60 9.60
CA GLY A 449 -30.51 -37.46 8.61
C GLY A 449 -30.22 -38.08 7.23
N TRP A 450 -30.99 -37.69 6.21
CA TRP A 450 -30.99 -38.32 4.86
C TRP A 450 -29.62 -38.32 4.15
N SER A 451 -28.72 -37.42 4.51
CA SER A 451 -27.37 -37.32 3.93
C SER A 451 -26.24 -37.74 4.89
N ALA A 452 -26.59 -38.37 6.02
CA ALA A 452 -25.60 -38.91 6.95
C ALA A 452 -24.81 -40.06 6.32
N ARG A 453 -23.51 -40.09 6.61
CA ARG A 453 -22.63 -41.22 6.30
C ARG A 453 -22.35 -41.94 7.61
N TYR A 454 -22.40 -43.27 7.61
CA TYR A 454 -22.09 -44.11 8.77
C TYR A 454 -20.91 -45.02 8.44
N TYR A 455 -20.30 -45.62 9.46
CA TYR A 455 -19.21 -46.56 9.24
C TYR A 455 -19.73 -47.84 8.60
N THR A 456 -18.99 -48.41 7.64
CA THR A 456 -19.30 -49.74 7.10
C THR A 456 -18.70 -50.84 7.98
N ALA A 457 -19.21 -52.07 7.84
CA ALA A 457 -18.66 -53.23 8.55
C ALA A 457 -17.17 -53.43 8.22
N GLU A 458 -16.76 -53.20 6.97
CA GLU A 458 -15.37 -53.30 6.51
C GLU A 458 -14.49 -52.23 7.15
N GLN A 459 -14.97 -50.98 7.23
CA GLN A 459 -14.25 -49.89 7.89
C GLN A 459 -14.06 -50.17 9.39
N ILE A 460 -15.09 -50.71 10.05
CA ILE A 460 -15.01 -51.11 11.46
C ILE A 460 -13.98 -52.24 11.62
N ALA A 461 -14.02 -53.28 10.78
CA ALA A 461 -13.10 -54.41 10.90
C ALA A 461 -11.63 -54.04 10.63
N ALA A 462 -11.40 -53.05 9.76
CA ALA A 462 -10.06 -52.61 9.35
C ALA A 462 -9.39 -51.62 10.33
N ASN A 463 -10.11 -51.12 11.33
CA ASN A 463 -9.59 -50.15 12.29
C ASN A 463 -9.64 -50.73 13.71
N ASP A 464 -8.49 -50.85 14.38
CA ASP A 464 -8.39 -51.51 15.68
C ASP A 464 -9.28 -50.87 16.75
N THR A 465 -9.34 -49.53 16.81
CA THR A 465 -10.20 -48.81 17.75
C THR A 465 -11.66 -49.14 17.49
N LEU A 466 -12.14 -48.96 16.25
CA LEU A 466 -13.54 -49.27 15.88
C LEU A 466 -13.88 -50.74 16.09
N ASN A 467 -12.96 -51.65 15.73
CA ASN A 467 -13.16 -53.09 15.85
C ASN A 467 -13.22 -53.56 17.31
N SER A 468 -12.64 -52.80 18.25
CA SER A 468 -12.69 -53.13 19.67
C SER A 468 -14.05 -52.91 20.32
N ALA A 469 -14.93 -52.13 19.68
CA ALA A 469 -16.26 -51.83 20.20
C ALA A 469 -17.12 -53.10 20.36
N SER A 470 -18.04 -53.08 21.34
CA SER A 470 -19.02 -54.16 21.55
C SER A 470 -19.92 -54.36 20.31
N PRO A 471 -20.56 -55.53 20.13
CA PRO A 471 -21.49 -55.74 19.01
C PRO A 471 -22.61 -54.69 18.94
N GLU A 472 -23.12 -54.23 20.08
CA GLU A 472 -24.11 -53.17 20.17
C GLU A 472 -23.53 -51.81 19.73
N ASN A 473 -22.34 -51.43 20.20
CA ASN A 473 -21.70 -50.18 19.80
C ASN A 473 -21.28 -50.18 18.32
N LYS A 474 -20.87 -51.33 17.77
CA LYS A 474 -20.65 -51.50 16.32
C LYS A 474 -21.93 -51.23 15.54
N GLN A 475 -23.08 -51.74 16.01
CA GLN A 475 -24.37 -51.45 15.40
C GLN A 475 -24.67 -49.94 15.42
N ARG A 476 -24.44 -49.27 16.56
CA ARG A 476 -24.60 -47.81 16.67
C ARG A 476 -23.71 -47.02 15.70
N LEU A 477 -22.46 -47.44 15.49
CA LEU A 477 -21.55 -46.84 14.49
C LEU A 477 -22.06 -46.98 13.05
N MET A 478 -22.82 -48.04 12.76
CA MET A 478 -23.38 -48.31 11.43
C MET A 478 -24.73 -47.62 11.18
N THR A 479 -25.46 -47.21 12.21
CA THR A 479 -26.84 -46.70 12.05
C THR A 479 -27.16 -45.38 12.75
N GLU A 480 -26.40 -44.97 13.78
CA GLU A 480 -26.75 -43.85 14.66
C GLU A 480 -25.66 -42.78 14.74
N ILE A 481 -24.38 -43.16 14.74
CA ILE A 481 -23.24 -42.25 14.93
C ILE A 481 -22.62 -41.94 13.56
N PRO A 482 -22.79 -40.73 13.02
CA PRO A 482 -22.25 -40.37 11.72
C PRO A 482 -20.72 -40.47 11.68
N CYS A 483 -20.20 -40.96 10.57
CA CYS A 483 -18.79 -40.95 10.21
C CYS A 483 -18.44 -39.57 9.64
N VAL A 484 -17.72 -38.77 10.42
CA VAL A 484 -17.38 -37.37 10.15
C VAL A 484 -15.88 -37.21 10.30
N LEU A 485 -15.21 -36.63 9.30
CA LEU A 485 -13.75 -36.44 9.26
C LEU A 485 -12.95 -37.74 9.59
N PRO A 486 -13.21 -38.87 8.91
CA PRO A 486 -12.71 -40.20 9.30
C PRO A 486 -11.18 -40.35 9.33
N ASN A 487 -10.43 -39.45 8.69
CA ASN A 487 -8.96 -39.50 8.63
C ASN A 487 -8.28 -38.47 9.54
N LEU A 488 -9.05 -37.75 10.36
CA LEU A 488 -8.53 -36.68 11.19
C LEU A 488 -7.64 -37.21 12.32
N GLU A 489 -6.43 -36.68 12.40
CA GLU A 489 -5.41 -36.96 13.42
C GLU A 489 -5.32 -35.82 14.45
N SER A 490 -5.75 -34.59 14.09
CA SER A 490 -5.83 -33.45 15.01
C SER A 490 -7.04 -32.56 14.69
N LEU A 491 -7.80 -32.22 15.73
CA LEU A 491 -8.92 -31.29 15.68
C LEU A 491 -8.76 -30.23 16.77
N ASN A 492 -8.76 -28.96 16.38
CA ASN A 492 -8.74 -27.87 17.34
C ASN A 492 -9.95 -26.95 17.15
N LEU A 493 -10.88 -26.96 18.11
CA LEU A 493 -12.09 -26.13 18.16
C LEU A 493 -12.14 -25.23 19.40
N ASN A 494 -11.14 -25.30 20.27
CA ASN A 494 -11.10 -24.58 21.53
C ASN A 494 -11.06 -23.05 21.37
N LEU A 495 -11.37 -22.36 22.47
CA LEU A 495 -11.37 -20.90 22.57
C LEU A 495 -12.35 -20.26 21.54
N ASN A 496 -13.48 -20.90 21.35
CA ASN A 496 -14.62 -20.38 20.60
C ASN A 496 -15.82 -20.16 21.55
N PHE A 497 -16.97 -19.82 20.98
CA PHE A 497 -18.23 -19.54 21.68
C PHE A 497 -19.26 -20.64 21.44
N LEU A 498 -18.79 -21.88 21.24
CA LEU A 498 -19.65 -23.04 20.99
C LEU A 498 -20.49 -23.36 22.22
N THR A 499 -21.75 -23.75 21.99
CA THR A 499 -22.72 -24.08 23.05
C THR A 499 -23.46 -25.37 22.75
N GLY A 500 -24.37 -25.76 23.64
CA GLY A 500 -25.26 -26.91 23.46
C GLY A 500 -24.62 -28.23 23.89
N LYS A 501 -24.78 -29.27 23.07
CA LYS A 501 -24.23 -30.61 23.32
C LYS A 501 -23.11 -30.92 22.34
N LEU A 502 -22.10 -31.65 22.81
CA LEU A 502 -21.18 -32.35 21.94
C LEU A 502 -21.95 -33.42 21.16
N PRO A 503 -21.85 -33.44 19.82
CA PRO A 503 -22.53 -34.43 19.00
C PRO A 503 -21.84 -35.80 19.08
N ASP A 504 -22.60 -36.87 18.88
CA ASP A 504 -22.11 -38.25 19.03
C ASP A 504 -20.90 -38.55 18.12
N TRP A 505 -20.88 -38.00 16.91
CA TRP A 505 -19.76 -38.23 15.97
C TRP A 505 -18.42 -37.73 16.53
N LEU A 506 -18.44 -36.71 17.39
CA LEU A 506 -17.26 -36.16 18.04
C LEU A 506 -16.94 -36.91 19.33
N LEU A 507 -17.93 -37.13 20.19
CA LEU A 507 -17.77 -37.86 21.47
C LEU A 507 -17.26 -39.30 21.29
N TYR A 508 -17.63 -39.93 20.18
CA TYR A 508 -17.24 -41.31 19.85
C TYR A 508 -16.33 -41.38 18.62
N HIS A 509 -15.63 -40.29 18.28
CA HIS A 509 -14.65 -40.32 17.21
C HIS A 509 -13.54 -41.35 17.53
N PRO A 510 -13.15 -42.25 16.62
CA PRO A 510 -12.15 -43.31 16.91
C PRO A 510 -10.73 -42.78 17.21
N ARG A 511 -10.52 -41.48 17.05
CA ARG A 511 -9.26 -40.79 17.36
C ARG A 511 -9.43 -39.66 18.39
N LEU A 512 -10.52 -39.63 19.14
CA LEU A 512 -10.81 -38.54 20.10
C LEU A 512 -9.64 -38.26 21.05
N THR A 513 -8.97 -39.30 21.55
CA THR A 513 -7.83 -39.16 22.47
C THR A 513 -6.62 -38.49 21.84
N LEU A 514 -6.41 -38.61 20.52
CA LEU A 514 -5.33 -37.93 19.79
C LEU A 514 -5.59 -36.43 19.68
N PHE A 515 -6.83 -36.00 19.85
CA PHE A 515 -7.20 -34.59 19.72
C PHE A 515 -6.88 -33.76 20.96
N ASP A 516 -6.44 -34.38 22.08
CA ASP A 516 -6.36 -33.71 23.39
C ASP A 516 -7.67 -32.95 23.68
N PRO A 517 -8.79 -33.69 23.83
CA PRO A 517 -10.12 -33.12 23.67
C PRO A 517 -10.42 -32.07 24.74
N TYR A 518 -9.98 -32.25 25.98
CA TYR A 518 -10.19 -31.27 27.04
C TYR A 518 -9.53 -29.92 26.73
N THR A 519 -8.34 -29.92 26.15
CA THR A 519 -7.57 -28.70 25.90
C THR A 519 -7.94 -28.06 24.55
N LEU A 520 -8.01 -28.87 23.49
CA LEU A 520 -8.07 -28.40 22.12
C LEU A 520 -9.48 -28.46 21.51
N VAL A 521 -10.44 -29.14 22.14
CA VAL A 521 -11.81 -29.27 21.63
C VAL A 521 -12.85 -28.69 22.59
N PHE A 522 -12.91 -29.19 23.83
CA PHE A 522 -13.98 -28.91 24.79
C PHE A 522 -13.82 -27.53 25.43
N THR A 523 -12.60 -27.11 25.77
CA THR A 523 -12.33 -25.78 26.34
C THR A 523 -12.84 -24.64 25.44
N GLN A 524 -13.87 -23.93 25.87
CA GLN A 524 -14.42 -22.75 25.19
C GLN A 524 -14.02 -21.44 25.90
N GLU A 525 -14.33 -20.30 25.28
CA GLU A 525 -14.06 -18.98 25.87
C GLU A 525 -14.86 -18.70 27.13
N ASN A 526 -14.28 -17.91 28.02
CA ASN A 526 -14.97 -17.40 29.19
C ASN A 526 -15.73 -16.11 28.84
N GLY A 527 -16.96 -16.27 28.37
CA GLY A 527 -17.72 -15.18 27.77
C GLY A 527 -19.21 -15.45 27.64
N TYR A 528 -19.84 -14.74 26.71
CA TYR A 528 -21.23 -14.98 26.31
C TYR A 528 -21.32 -15.02 24.79
N ASP A 529 -22.11 -15.94 24.23
CA ASP A 529 -22.48 -15.92 22.82
C ASP A 529 -23.54 -14.84 22.52
N ARG A 530 -24.00 -14.73 21.27
CA ARG A 530 -25.00 -13.72 20.87
C ARG A 530 -26.36 -13.93 21.53
N GLN A 531 -26.67 -15.17 21.89
CA GLN A 531 -27.90 -15.56 22.57
C GLN A 531 -27.79 -15.38 24.08
N GLY A 532 -26.62 -14.97 24.58
CA GLY A 532 -26.31 -14.79 25.99
C GLY A 532 -26.06 -16.09 26.75
N GLN A 533 -25.81 -17.18 26.03
CA GLN A 533 -25.38 -18.44 26.60
C GLN A 533 -23.89 -18.38 26.95
N VAL A 534 -23.51 -19.07 28.02
CA VAL A 534 -22.10 -19.25 28.38
C VAL A 534 -21.52 -20.33 27.47
N PRO A 535 -20.42 -20.07 26.74
CA PRO A 535 -19.75 -21.07 25.93
C PRO A 535 -19.34 -22.30 26.75
N GLY A 536 -19.49 -23.47 26.14
CA GLY A 536 -19.24 -24.76 26.79
C GLY A 536 -20.31 -25.79 26.44
N PHE A 537 -20.03 -27.04 26.78
CA PHE A 537 -20.89 -28.16 26.43
C PHE A 537 -21.59 -28.73 27.65
N THR A 538 -22.90 -28.93 27.53
CA THR A 538 -23.75 -29.41 28.63
C THR A 538 -23.59 -30.90 28.95
N ASN A 539 -22.95 -31.65 28.05
CA ASN A 539 -22.64 -33.07 28.18
C ASN A 539 -21.12 -33.33 28.05
N GLU A 540 -20.29 -32.37 28.46
CA GLU A 540 -18.85 -32.58 28.57
C GLU A 540 -18.58 -33.72 29.57
N PRO A 541 -17.86 -34.80 29.17
CA PRO A 541 -17.54 -35.91 30.06
C PRO A 541 -16.51 -35.51 31.13
N ASP A 542 -16.66 -35.96 32.37
CA ASP A 542 -15.69 -35.71 33.45
C ASP A 542 -14.30 -36.28 33.14
N ASP A 543 -14.25 -37.45 32.49
CA ASP A 543 -13.05 -38.14 32.05
C ASP A 543 -13.33 -39.01 30.79
N LEU A 544 -12.32 -39.75 30.33
CA LEU A 544 -12.39 -40.61 29.15
C LEU A 544 -12.83 -42.05 29.46
N ASP A 545 -13.31 -42.38 30.66
CA ASP A 545 -13.72 -43.76 30.98
C ASP A 545 -14.87 -44.23 30.09
N TYR A 546 -15.86 -43.36 29.82
CA TYR A 546 -16.96 -43.67 28.88
C TYR A 546 -16.42 -44.03 27.48
N TYR A 547 -15.35 -43.37 27.05
CA TYR A 547 -14.74 -43.57 25.74
C TYR A 547 -14.01 -44.91 25.69
N TYR A 548 -13.31 -45.28 26.77
CA TYR A 548 -12.62 -46.56 26.88
C TYR A 548 -13.59 -47.74 27.08
N GLU A 549 -14.76 -47.52 27.68
CA GLU A 549 -15.84 -48.51 27.67
C GLU A 549 -16.40 -48.72 26.25
N PHE A 550 -16.53 -47.64 25.48
CA PHE A 550 -16.97 -47.72 24.08
C PHE A 550 -15.90 -48.38 23.17
N TYR A 551 -14.63 -48.02 23.37
CA TYR A 551 -13.47 -48.53 22.63
C TYR A 551 -12.38 -49.08 23.58
N PRO A 552 -12.49 -50.34 24.04
CA PRO A 552 -11.54 -50.94 24.96
C PRO A 552 -10.08 -50.91 24.49
N ALA A 553 -9.83 -51.01 23.19
CA ALA A 553 -8.46 -50.98 22.64
C ALA A 553 -7.79 -49.60 22.71
N ALA A 554 -8.56 -48.52 22.88
CA ALA A 554 -8.01 -47.16 23.01
C ALA A 554 -7.50 -46.84 24.41
N LYS A 555 -7.78 -47.70 25.41
CA LYS A 555 -7.36 -47.49 26.79
C LYS A 555 -5.82 -47.55 26.89
N PRO A 556 -5.14 -46.52 27.41
CA PRO A 556 -3.69 -46.54 27.60
C PRO A 556 -3.29 -47.74 28.46
N GLN A 557 -2.30 -48.50 27.99
CA GLN A 557 -1.68 -49.52 28.83
C GLN A 557 -0.77 -48.82 29.84
N ILE A 558 -0.95 -49.12 31.13
CA ILE A 558 -0.02 -48.68 32.16
C ILE A 558 1.32 -49.35 31.83
N THR A 559 2.31 -48.55 31.45
CA THR A 559 3.70 -49.01 31.37
C THR A 559 4.28 -48.92 32.77
N GLU A 560 4.70 -50.07 33.30
CA GLU A 560 5.38 -50.17 34.61
C GLU A 560 6.72 -49.44 34.64
#